data_AF-A0A7W8YD26-F1
#
_entry.id   AF-A0A7W8YD26-F1
#
_cell.length_a   1.000
_cell.length_b   1.000
_cell.length_c   1.000
_cell.angle_alpha   90.00
_cell.angle_beta   90.00
_cell.angle_gamma   90.00
#
_symmetry.space_group_name_H-M   'P 1'
#
loop_
_entity.id
_entity.type
_entity.pdbx_description
1 polymer ?
#
loop_
_entity_poly.entity_id
_entity_poly.type
_entity_poly.pdbx_seq_one_letter_code
_entity_poly.pdbx_strand_id
1 'polypeptide(L)'
;MTLPPADKSGQASIQALPVLAIRVAVRAALEAIKRISYATYTRVIGAVKVGKTHFVNYLNNTLKPWLKARGIAILDGVSGAVVFEVIRWIIGF
;
A
#
# COMPACT_ATOMS: atom_id res chain seq x y z
N MET A 1 41.05 24.12 19.54
CA MET A 1 39.98 23.18 19.90
C MET A 1 39.11 22.97 18.67
N THR A 2 39.21 21.82 18.02
CA THR A 2 38.39 21.44 16.87
C THR A 2 37.11 20.77 17.38
N LEU A 3 35.95 21.31 17.01
CA LEU A 3 34.64 20.73 17.27
C LEU A 3 34.50 19.39 16.51
N PRO A 4 33.89 18.35 17.10
CA PRO A 4 33.62 17.10 16.39
C PRO A 4 32.58 17.32 15.28
N PRO A 5 32.65 16.56 14.17
CA PRO A 5 31.67 16.65 13.09
C PRO A 5 30.28 16.29 13.62
N ALA A 6 29.30 17.15 13.33
CA ALA A 6 27.92 16.95 13.70
C ALA A 6 27.42 15.58 13.21
N ASP A 7 26.94 14.80 14.18
CA ASP A 7 26.28 13.52 14.05
C ASP A 7 25.29 13.51 12.87
N LYS A 8 25.47 12.58 11.92
CA LYS A 8 24.47 12.28 10.87
C LYS A 8 23.29 11.46 11.42
N SER A 9 22.88 11.70 12.66
CA SER A 9 21.77 10.98 13.29
C SER A 9 20.45 11.71 13.01
N GLY A 10 19.96 11.56 11.79
CA GLY A 10 18.67 12.11 11.37
C GLY A 10 17.99 11.34 10.25
N GLN A 11 18.54 10.19 9.83
CA GLN A 11 17.71 9.21 9.14
C GLN A 11 16.76 8.64 10.19
N ALA A 12 15.56 9.24 10.26
CA ALA A 12 14.41 8.57 10.81
C ALA A 12 14.38 7.17 10.18
N SER A 13 14.79 6.17 10.95
CA SER A 13 14.61 4.79 10.59
C SER A 13 13.11 4.66 10.40
N ILE A 14 12.64 4.64 9.15
CA ILE A 14 11.31 4.21 8.83
C ILE A 14 11.28 2.81 9.44
N GLN A 15 10.65 2.66 10.60
CA GLN A 15 10.41 1.36 11.20
C GLN A 15 9.74 0.59 10.07
N ALA A 16 10.48 -0.33 9.47
CA ALA A 16 9.95 -1.19 8.45
C ALA A 16 8.78 -1.88 9.12
N LEU A 17 7.55 -1.45 8.80
CA LEU A 17 6.35 -2.08 9.32
C LEU A 17 6.57 -3.58 9.11
N PRO A 18 6.51 -4.39 10.16
CA PRO A 18 6.80 -5.81 10.03
C PRO A 18 5.93 -6.32 8.89
N VAL A 19 6.52 -7.06 7.94
CA VAL A 19 5.87 -7.46 6.68
C VAL A 19 4.47 -8.04 6.91
N LEU A 20 4.27 -8.71 8.04
CA LEU A 20 2.98 -9.21 8.49
C LEU A 20 1.93 -8.10 8.71
N ALA A 21 2.27 -6.99 9.34
CA ALA A 21 1.36 -5.85 9.55
C ALA A 21 0.92 -5.24 8.22
N ILE A 22 1.83 -5.14 7.25
CA ILE A 22 1.48 -4.68 5.89
C ILE A 22 0.51 -5.67 5.22
N ARG A 23 0.78 -6.98 5.33
CA ARG A 23 -0.12 -8.02 4.80
C ARG A 23 -1.51 -7.95 5.41
N VAL A 24 -1.60 -7.79 6.73
CA VAL A 24 -2.87 -7.65 7.45
C VAL A 24 -3.59 -6.38 7.01
N ALA A 25 -2.89 -5.24 6.92
CA ALA A 25 -3.46 -3.97 6.49
C ALA A 25 -4.01 -4.04 5.06
N VAL A 26 -3.23 -4.57 4.12
CA VAL A 26 -3.68 -4.74 2.72
C VAL A 26 -4.86 -5.71 2.64
N ARG A 27 -4.85 -6.82 3.41
CA ARG A 27 -5.98 -7.76 3.43
C ARG A 27 -7.24 -7.12 4.01
N ALA A 28 -7.12 -6.36 5.10
CA ALA A 28 -8.22 -5.61 5.69
C ALA A 28 -8.78 -4.57 4.70
N ALA A 29 -7.91 -3.87 3.96
CA ALA A 29 -8.32 -2.94 2.92
C ALA A 29 -9.08 -3.64 1.78
N LEU A 30 -8.59 -4.80 1.31
CA LEU A 30 -9.29 -5.59 0.29
C LEU A 30 -10.68 -6.05 0.76
N GLU A 31 -10.80 -6.55 1.98
CA GLU A 31 -12.08 -6.95 2.57
C GLU A 31 -13.04 -5.76 2.73
N ALA A 32 -12.53 -4.60 3.15
CA ALA A 32 -13.32 -3.37 3.23
C ALA A 32 -13.82 -2.93 1.84
N ILE A 33 -12.94 -2.93 0.83
CA ILE A 33 -13.31 -2.63 -0.56
C ILE A 33 -14.37 -3.61 -1.04
N LYS A 34 -14.20 -4.91 -0.80
CA LYS A 34 -15.15 -5.96 -1.20
C LYS A 34 -16.53 -5.78 -0.59
N ARG A 35 -16.59 -5.41 0.69
CA ARG A 35 -17.85 -5.12 1.40
C ARG A 35 -18.55 -3.87 0.89
N ILE A 36 -17.80 -2.84 0.51
CA ILE A 36 -18.36 -1.57 0.02
C ILE A 36 -18.75 -1.66 -1.45
N SER A 37 -17.91 -2.26 -2.28
CA SER A 37 -18.13 -2.38 -3.72
C SER A 37 -17.37 -3.56 -4.29
N TYR A 38 -18.11 -4.64 -4.56
CA TYR A 38 -17.56 -5.80 -5.24
C TYR A 38 -16.98 -5.45 -6.63
N ALA A 39 -17.58 -4.49 -7.33
CA ALA A 39 -17.08 -4.00 -8.62
C ALA A 39 -15.71 -3.30 -8.50
N THR A 40 -15.48 -2.53 -7.42
CA THR A 40 -14.14 -1.96 -7.18
C THR A 40 -13.16 -3.07 -6.82
N TYR A 41 -13.55 -4.03 -5.98
CA TYR A 41 -12.70 -5.18 -5.62
C TYR A 41 -12.23 -5.95 -6.86
N THR A 42 -13.14 -6.29 -7.79
CA THR A 42 -12.77 -6.99 -9.03
C THR A 42 -11.84 -6.16 -9.91
N ARG A 43 -11.99 -4.84 -9.96
CA ARG A 43 -11.06 -3.93 -10.66
C ARG A 43 -9.67 -3.91 -10.04
N VAL A 44 -9.57 -3.92 -8.70
CA VAL A 44 -8.27 -4.02 -8.00
C VAL A 44 -7.55 -5.30 -8.41
N ILE A 45 -8.24 -6.45 -8.34
CA ILE A 45 -7.66 -7.74 -8.72
C ILE A 45 -7.30 -7.76 -10.22
N GLY A 46 -8.17 -7.21 -11.07
CA GLY A 46 -7.91 -7.07 -12.51
C GLY A 46 -6.65 -6.24 -12.79
N ALA A 47 -6.49 -5.10 -12.12
CA ALA A 47 -5.31 -4.25 -12.28
C ALA A 47 -4.01 -4.96 -11.84
N VAL A 48 -4.06 -5.77 -10.77
CA VAL A 48 -2.92 -6.60 -10.34
C VAL A 48 -2.55 -7.65 -11.40
N LYS A 49 -3.55 -8.30 -12.02
CA LYS A 49 -3.31 -9.29 -13.08
C LYS A 49 -2.67 -8.70 -14.33
N VAL A 50 -2.96 -7.44 -14.66
CA VAL A 50 -2.34 -6.74 -15.80
C VAL A 50 -0.85 -6.48 -15.54
N GLY A 51 -0.50 -6.11 -14.31
CA GLY A 51 0.89 -5.97 -13.89
C GLY A 51 1.17 -4.76 -13.02
N LYS A 52 2.39 -4.72 -12.48
CA LYS A 52 2.81 -3.78 -11.43
C LYS A 52 2.63 -2.31 -11.81
N THR A 53 3.13 -1.89 -12.96
CA THR A 53 3.05 -0.48 -13.40
C THR A 53 1.60 -0.02 -13.55
N HIS A 54 0.77 -0.87 -14.17
CA HIS A 54 -0.65 -0.59 -14.36
C HIS A 54 -1.38 -0.48 -13.02
N PHE A 55 -1.15 -1.44 -12.11
CA PHE A 55 -1.71 -1.42 -10.77
C PHE A 55 -1.29 -0.18 -9.97
N VAL A 56 0.00 0.18 -9.96
CA VAL A 56 0.50 1.33 -9.18
C VAL A 56 -0.12 2.64 -9.67
N ASN A 57 -0.25 2.80 -10.99
CA ASN A 57 -0.95 3.96 -11.58
C ASN A 57 -2.42 3.99 -11.17
N TYR A 58 -3.13 2.86 -11.27
CA TYR A 58 -4.52 2.74 -10.81
C TYR A 58 -4.68 3.02 -9.31
N LEU A 59 -3.77 2.50 -8.48
CA LEU A 59 -3.77 2.69 -7.03
C LEU A 59 -3.66 4.17 -6.68
N ASN A 60 -2.69 4.87 -7.27
CA ASN A 60 -2.41 6.27 -6.93
C ASN A 60 -3.45 7.23 -7.50
N ASN A 61 -3.88 7.02 -8.74
CA ASN A 61 -4.76 7.97 -9.43
C ASN A 61 -6.25 7.70 -9.24
N THR A 62 -6.63 6.49 -8.84
CA THR A 62 -8.04 6.08 -8.73
C THR A 62 -8.39 5.53 -7.36
N LEU A 63 -7.69 4.48 -6.91
CA LEU A 63 -8.09 3.77 -5.69
C LEU A 63 -7.85 4.60 -4.43
N LYS A 64 -6.70 5.26 -4.28
CA LYS A 64 -6.40 6.12 -3.11
C LYS A 64 -7.40 7.27 -2.94
N PRO A 65 -7.71 8.07 -3.97
CA PRO A 65 -8.79 9.07 -3.87
C PRO A 65 -10.14 8.46 -3.49
N TRP A 66 -10.49 7.33 -4.08
CA TRP A 66 -11.75 6.62 -3.83
C TRP A 66 -11.85 6.10 -2.39
N LEU A 67 -10.74 5.61 -1.82
CA LEU A 67 -10.62 5.15 -0.43
C LEU A 67 -10.69 6.31 0.55
N LYS A 68 -9.99 7.43 0.26
CA LYS A 68 -10.02 8.64 1.07
C LYS A 68 -11.43 9.22 1.19
N ALA A 69 -12.18 9.25 0.09
CA ALA A 69 -13.58 9.69 0.08
C ALA A 69 -14.52 8.80 0.92
N ARG A 70 -14.06 7.62 1.35
CA ARG A 70 -14.79 6.65 2.18
C ARG A 70 -14.21 6.50 3.58
N GLY A 71 -13.29 7.37 3.98
CA GLY A 71 -12.65 7.32 5.30
C GLY A 71 -11.70 6.14 5.50
N ILE A 72 -11.23 5.50 4.43
CA ILE A 72 -10.31 4.36 4.52
C ILE A 72 -8.87 4.84 4.31
N ALA A 73 -8.09 4.90 5.40
CA ALA A 73 -6.70 5.35 5.39
C ALA A 73 -5.65 4.22 5.43
N ILE A 74 -6.08 2.96 5.33
CA ILE A 74 -5.28 1.75 5.62
C ILE A 74 -4.08 1.56 4.66
N LEU A 75 -4.05 2.29 3.54
CA LEU A 75 -2.98 2.24 2.54
C LEU A 75 -2.18 3.56 2.43
N ASP A 76 -2.38 4.48 3.37
CA ASP A 76 -1.61 5.72 3.41
C ASP A 76 -0.19 5.43 3.93
N GLY A 77 0.82 6.00 3.28
CA GLY A 77 2.23 5.72 3.59
C GLY A 77 2.81 4.38 3.10
N VAL A 78 2.00 3.45 2.58
CA VAL A 78 2.51 2.19 1.97
C VAL A 78 2.80 2.39 0.48
N SER A 79 3.97 1.96 0.02
CA SER A 79 4.32 2.06 -1.40
C SER A 79 3.42 1.17 -2.26
N GLY A 80 3.00 1.67 -3.41
CA GLY A 80 2.13 0.89 -4.32
C GLY A 80 2.77 -0.40 -4.81
N ALA A 81 4.11 -0.43 -4.91
CA ALA A 81 4.86 -1.64 -5.22
C ALA A 81 4.70 -2.70 -4.12
N VAL A 82 4.77 -2.31 -2.85
CA VAL A 82 4.57 -3.24 -1.73
C VAL A 82 3.12 -3.73 -1.69
N VAL A 83 2.14 -2.84 -1.90
CA VAL A 83 0.72 -3.24 -1.98
C VAL A 83 0.52 -4.27 -3.11
N PHE A 84 1.13 -4.06 -4.27
CA PHE A 84 1.04 -4.99 -5.40
C PHE A 84 1.55 -6.39 -5.04
N GLU A 85 2.78 -6.51 -4.50
CA GLU A 85 3.36 -7.81 -4.13
C GLU A 85 2.51 -8.52 -3.07
N VAL A 86 1.98 -7.76 -2.11
CA VAL A 86 1.12 -8.31 -1.06
C VAL A 86 -0.20 -8.80 -1.63
N ILE A 87 -0.85 -8.06 -2.54
CA ILE A 87 -2.09 -8.52 -3.15
C ILE A 87 -1.83 -9.78 -3.98
N ARG A 88 -0.75 -9.83 -4.77
CA ARG A 88 -0.35 -11.05 -5.51
C ARG A 88 -0.20 -12.26 -4.61
N TRP A 89 0.49 -12.08 -3.49
CA TRP A 89 0.64 -13.13 -2.49
C TRP A 89 -0.71 -13.57 -1.89
N ILE A 90 -1.63 -12.65 -1.61
CA ILE A 90 -2.98 -12.96 -1.09
C ILE A 90 -3.80 -13.77 -2.10
N ILE A 91 -3.70 -13.45 -3.40
CA ILE A 91 -4.50 -14.10 -4.45
C ILE A 91 -3.83 -15.34 -5.08
N GLY A 92 -2.58 -15.64 -4.72
CA GLY A 92 -1.85 -16.83 -5.20
C GLY A 92 -1.24 -16.71 -6.60
N PHE A 93 -0.77 -15.53 -7.00
CA PHE A 93 -0.10 -15.24 -8.29
C PHE A 93 1.41 -15.02 -8.17
#